data_AF-A0A4Y2WL83-F1
#
_entry.id   AF-A0A4Y2WL83-F1
#
_cell.length_a   1.000
_cell.length_b   1.000
_cell.length_c   1.000
_cell.angle_alpha   90.00
_cell.angle_beta   90.00
_cell.angle_gamma   90.00
#
_symmetry.space_group_name_H-M   'P 1'
#
loop_
_entity.id
_entity.type
_entity.pdbx_description
1 polymer ?
#
loop_
_entity_poly.entity_id
_entity_poly.type
_entity_poly.pdbx_seq_one_letter_code
_entity_poly.pdbx_strand_id
1 'polypeptide(L)'
;MYTNSSEAKEVTLGFAVAAVFPLLLKYGIDFKKHQIEHILDQYYRIYVLLNNRITVSNTRKISFAITTVLLTIILAAILSALTLPRSSALKLYYSFFTEFDDEAVEFVIPICTVQFVFAYQYTYPCIIAATCGVLYYEFSEILLRFHKNLNDPSTFSDRNKILSVSKIHALLFEVAHEIRDATSMICFFLLCFQTTIMYCSLAMFILMKKEDFAIPQVIESCLVVTLIPASIIGVVYCASRISNVYQKIEMSLLLTRDKLSRQFACNQDSIRLLDLMMAKKLPAMSAFGLGELTPNFVLNMFGSLFTYSLLILNLQK
;
A
#
# COMPACT_ATOMS: atom_id res chain seq x y z
N MET A 1 22.18 9.18 -31.11
CA MET A 1 23.01 10.37 -31.41
C MET A 1 22.79 11.36 -30.26
N TYR A 2 23.80 11.44 -29.37
CA TYR A 2 24.00 12.35 -28.23
C TYR A 2 22.81 12.69 -27.30
N THR A 3 22.56 11.83 -26.31
CA THR A 3 21.99 12.20 -25.00
C THR A 3 23.03 12.95 -24.15
N ASN A 4 23.61 14.03 -24.69
CA ASN A 4 24.55 14.90 -23.97
C ASN A 4 23.84 16.10 -23.30
N SER A 5 22.52 16.07 -23.15
CA SER A 5 21.83 17.03 -22.28
C SER A 5 22.01 16.61 -20.82
N SER A 6 22.31 17.56 -19.93
CA SER A 6 22.34 17.36 -18.47
C SER A 6 21.09 16.63 -17.98
N GLU A 7 19.95 16.96 -18.58
CA GLU A 7 18.62 16.43 -18.26
C GLU A 7 18.52 14.90 -18.44
N ALA A 8 19.12 14.33 -19.49
CA ALA A 8 19.09 12.88 -19.71
C ALA A 8 19.89 12.11 -18.63
N LYS A 9 20.95 12.72 -18.09
CA LYS A 9 21.75 12.15 -17.00
C LYS A 9 21.00 12.18 -15.68
N GLU A 10 20.27 13.27 -15.41
CA GLU A 10 19.46 13.44 -14.20
C GLU A 10 18.33 12.42 -14.12
N VAL A 11 17.63 12.17 -15.23
CA VAL A 11 16.57 11.16 -15.26
C VAL A 11 17.12 9.74 -15.12
N THR A 12 18.25 9.44 -15.76
CA THR A 12 18.92 8.14 -15.62
C THR A 12 19.36 7.88 -14.17
N LEU A 13 19.87 8.92 -13.49
CA LEU A 13 20.18 8.86 -12.06
C LEU A 13 18.92 8.58 -11.22
N GLY A 14 17.79 9.21 -11.55
CA GLY A 14 16.49 8.97 -10.92
C GLY A 14 16.07 7.49 -11.00
N PHE A 15 16.17 6.87 -12.17
CA PHE A 15 15.88 5.44 -12.35
C PHE A 15 16.88 4.53 -11.61
N ALA A 16 18.16 4.90 -11.57
CA ALA A 16 19.16 4.16 -10.81
C ALA A 16 18.86 4.19 -9.29
N VAL A 17 18.46 5.34 -8.76
CA VAL A 17 18.01 5.47 -7.37
C VAL A 17 16.72 4.67 -7.16
N ALA A 18 15.77 4.74 -8.10
CA ALA A 18 14.53 3.98 -8.03
C ALA A 18 14.78 2.46 -7.92
N ALA A 19 15.77 1.93 -8.64
CA ALA A 19 16.11 0.51 -8.66
C ALA A 19 16.61 -0.03 -7.30
N VAL A 20 17.06 0.84 -6.39
CA VAL A 20 17.49 0.45 -5.03
C VAL A 20 16.29 0.13 -4.14
N PHE A 21 15.15 0.81 -4.32
CA PHE A 21 14.04 0.67 -3.40
C PHE A 21 13.39 -0.72 -3.34
N PRO A 22 13.26 -1.50 -4.42
CA PRO A 22 12.69 -2.83 -4.27
C PRO A 22 13.61 -3.80 -3.50
N LEU A 23 14.94 -3.56 -3.48
CA LEU A 23 15.85 -4.27 -2.56
C LEU A 23 15.56 -3.87 -1.12
N LEU A 24 15.40 -2.56 -0.84
CA LEU A 24 15.04 -2.06 0.48
C LEU A 24 13.66 -2.58 0.94
N LEU A 25 12.70 -2.68 0.02
CA LEU A 25 11.40 -3.29 0.27
C LEU A 25 11.52 -4.77 0.62
N LYS A 26 12.31 -5.53 -0.15
CA LYS A 26 12.58 -6.94 0.13
C LYS A 26 13.20 -7.10 1.52
N TYR A 27 14.24 -6.32 1.81
CA TYR A 27 14.88 -6.33 3.13
C TYR A 27 13.88 -5.96 4.24
N GLY A 28 13.06 -4.94 4.04
CA GLY A 28 12.04 -4.53 5.00
C GLY A 28 11.00 -5.63 5.27
N ILE A 29 10.57 -6.35 4.25
CA ILE A 29 9.65 -7.48 4.39
C ILE A 29 10.31 -8.65 5.10
N ASP A 30 11.52 -9.04 4.69
CA ASP A 30 12.26 -10.14 5.31
C ASP A 30 12.52 -9.83 6.80
N PHE A 31 12.89 -8.59 7.12
CA PHE A 31 13.09 -8.11 8.49
C PHE A 31 11.81 -8.15 9.33
N LYS A 32 10.64 -7.93 8.71
CA LYS A 32 9.34 -7.87 9.38
C LYS A 32 8.51 -9.15 9.29
N LYS A 33 9.01 -10.17 8.60
CA LYS A 33 8.28 -11.42 8.31
C LYS A 33 7.68 -12.06 9.56
N HIS A 34 8.49 -12.24 10.61
CA HIS A 34 8.02 -12.88 11.84
C HIS A 34 6.93 -12.05 12.56
N GLN A 35 7.01 -10.72 12.50
CA GLN A 35 5.97 -9.84 13.05
C GLN A 35 4.67 -9.96 12.26
N ILE A 36 4.75 -10.05 10.93
CA ILE A 36 3.57 -10.25 10.08
C ILE A 36 2.91 -11.59 10.38
N GLU A 37 3.69 -12.67 10.51
CA GLU A 37 3.18 -14.00 10.89
C GLU A 37 2.47 -13.95 12.26
N HIS A 38 3.10 -13.32 13.26
CA HIS A 38 2.50 -13.13 14.58
C HIS A 38 1.17 -12.36 14.53
N ILE A 39 1.09 -11.29 13.72
CA ILE A 39 -0.15 -10.52 13.55
C ILE A 39 -1.27 -11.38 12.93
N LEU A 40 -0.94 -12.25 11.98
CA LEU A 40 -1.93 -13.15 11.36
C LEU A 40 -2.48 -14.17 12.37
N ASP A 41 -1.63 -14.72 13.23
CA ASP A 41 -2.06 -15.55 14.37
C ASP A 41 -2.93 -14.75 15.34
N GLN A 42 -2.53 -13.48 15.57
CA GLN A 42 -3.31 -12.38 16.15
C GLN A 42 -4.76 -12.37 15.70
N TYR A 43 -4.93 -12.21 14.39
CA TYR A 43 -6.24 -12.09 13.77
C TYR A 43 -7.05 -13.34 13.98
N TYR A 44 -6.45 -14.52 13.80
CA TYR A 44 -7.13 -15.80 14.01
C TYR A 44 -7.67 -15.92 15.45
N ARG A 45 -6.84 -15.60 16.44
CA ARG A 45 -7.25 -15.63 17.86
C ARG A 45 -8.41 -14.67 18.13
N ILE A 46 -8.35 -13.45 17.61
CA ILE A 46 -9.44 -12.46 17.76
C ILE A 46 -10.71 -12.93 17.06
N TYR A 47 -10.60 -13.54 15.89
CA TYR A 47 -11.75 -14.09 15.16
C TYR A 47 -12.50 -15.15 15.97
N VAL A 48 -11.76 -16.05 16.64
CA VAL A 48 -12.32 -17.05 17.54
C VAL A 48 -13.01 -16.38 18.74
N LEU A 49 -12.39 -15.38 19.36
CA LEU A 49 -12.97 -14.63 20.49
C LEU A 49 -14.23 -13.86 20.11
N LEU A 50 -14.31 -13.35 18.89
CA LEU A 50 -15.50 -12.68 18.35
C LEU A 50 -16.56 -13.68 17.85
N ASN A 51 -16.37 -14.99 18.04
CA ASN A 51 -17.26 -16.10 17.67
C ASN A 51 -17.78 -15.99 16.22
N ASN A 52 -16.92 -15.64 15.28
CA ASN A 52 -17.34 -15.32 13.92
C ASN A 52 -16.66 -16.22 12.88
N ARG A 53 -17.45 -16.65 11.89
CA ARG A 53 -16.92 -17.28 10.68
C ARG A 53 -16.24 -16.22 9.80
N ILE A 54 -15.09 -16.58 9.23
CA ILE A 54 -14.43 -15.78 8.19
C ILE A 54 -15.39 -15.68 6.99
N THR A 55 -15.69 -14.46 6.55
CA THR A 55 -16.57 -14.22 5.42
C THR A 55 -15.83 -14.52 4.11
N VAL A 56 -15.96 -15.74 3.61
CA VAL A 56 -15.33 -16.28 2.37
C VAL A 56 -15.58 -15.40 1.12
N SER A 57 -16.60 -14.53 1.13
CA SER A 57 -16.92 -13.66 0.00
C SER A 57 -15.86 -12.59 -0.30
N ASN A 58 -15.17 -12.06 0.73
CA ASN A 58 -14.22 -10.96 0.54
C ASN A 58 -12.88 -11.44 -0.02
N THR A 59 -12.41 -12.62 0.36
CA THR A 59 -11.17 -13.21 -0.16
C THR A 59 -11.25 -13.43 -1.67
N ARG A 60 -12.40 -13.90 -2.19
CA ARG A 60 -12.59 -14.07 -3.65
C ARG A 60 -12.45 -12.76 -4.43
N LYS A 61 -12.98 -11.65 -3.90
CA LYS A 61 -12.87 -10.33 -4.54
C LYS A 61 -11.43 -9.82 -4.58
N ILE A 62 -10.71 -9.98 -3.48
CA ILE A 62 -9.30 -9.58 -3.36
C ILE A 62 -8.44 -10.43 -4.31
N SER A 63 -8.61 -11.75 -4.32
CA SER A 63 -7.91 -12.65 -5.23
C SER A 63 -8.18 -12.33 -6.70
N PHE A 64 -9.44 -12.00 -7.05
CA PHE A 64 -9.78 -11.58 -8.40
C PHE A 64 -9.09 -10.27 -8.80
N ALA A 65 -9.06 -9.28 -7.90
CA ALA A 65 -8.37 -8.02 -8.15
C ALA A 65 -6.86 -8.21 -8.35
N ILE A 66 -6.20 -8.98 -7.48
CA ILE A 66 -4.77 -9.31 -7.60
C ILE A 66 -4.50 -10.05 -8.92
N THR A 67 -5.30 -11.06 -9.25
CA THR A 67 -5.14 -11.82 -10.50
C THR A 67 -5.27 -10.93 -11.73
N THR A 68 -6.24 -10.02 -11.72
CA THR A 68 -6.46 -9.07 -12.82
C THR A 68 -5.25 -8.15 -12.99
N VAL A 69 -4.74 -7.57 -11.88
CA VAL A 69 -3.55 -6.71 -11.90
C VAL A 69 -2.33 -7.46 -12.43
N LEU A 70 -2.07 -8.68 -11.92
CA LEU A 70 -0.94 -9.50 -12.37
C LEU A 70 -1.05 -9.83 -13.86
N LEU A 71 -2.24 -10.20 -14.33
CA LEU A 71 -2.47 -10.50 -15.74
C LEU A 71 -2.22 -9.27 -16.61
N THR A 72 -2.67 -8.08 -16.19
CA THR A 72 -2.41 -6.83 -16.92
C THR A 72 -0.91 -6.56 -17.06
N ILE A 73 -0.12 -6.74 -16.00
CA ILE A 73 1.35 -6.51 -16.05
C ILE A 73 2.03 -7.54 -16.95
N ILE A 74 1.64 -8.82 -16.87
CA ILE A 74 2.20 -9.89 -17.72
C ILE A 74 1.90 -9.61 -19.19
N LEU A 75 0.65 -9.27 -19.52
CA LEU A 75 0.27 -8.93 -20.89
C LEU A 75 1.02 -7.69 -21.40
N ALA A 76 1.17 -6.67 -20.56
CA ALA A 76 1.96 -5.49 -20.88
C ALA A 76 3.43 -5.83 -21.15
N ALA A 77 4.04 -6.68 -20.32
CA ALA A 77 5.43 -7.13 -20.50
C ALA A 77 5.61 -7.91 -21.82
N ILE A 78 4.66 -8.79 -22.16
CA ILE A 78 4.67 -9.53 -23.44
C ILE A 78 4.55 -8.58 -24.62
N LEU A 79 3.63 -7.61 -24.58
CA LEU A 79 3.44 -6.62 -25.64
C LEU A 79 4.68 -5.73 -25.81
N SER A 80 5.29 -5.29 -24.72
CA SER A 80 6.56 -4.54 -24.74
C SER A 80 7.68 -5.38 -25.36
N ALA A 81 7.82 -6.64 -24.97
CA ALA A 81 8.83 -7.55 -25.51
C ALA A 81 8.65 -7.79 -27.02
N LEU A 82 7.41 -7.99 -27.50
CA LEU A 82 7.10 -8.22 -28.91
C LEU A 82 7.34 -6.98 -29.79
N THR A 83 7.22 -5.78 -29.22
CA THR A 83 7.38 -4.52 -29.96
C THR A 83 8.80 -3.95 -29.86
N LEU A 84 9.62 -4.49 -28.96
CA LEU A 84 10.99 -4.07 -28.71
C LEU A 84 11.92 -4.10 -29.94
N PRO A 85 11.87 -5.12 -30.84
CA PRO A 85 12.75 -5.17 -32.02
C PRO A 85 12.59 -3.99 -32.98
N ARG A 86 11.48 -3.25 -32.90
CA ARG A 86 11.21 -2.09 -33.75
C ARG A 86 11.97 -0.82 -33.32
N SER A 87 12.58 -0.81 -32.14
CA SER A 87 13.35 0.33 -31.62
C SER A 87 14.77 -0.10 -31.29
N SER A 88 15.73 0.30 -32.15
CA SER A 88 17.15 -0.03 -31.98
C SER A 88 17.72 0.49 -30.65
N ALA A 89 17.31 1.69 -30.22
CA ALA A 89 17.75 2.29 -28.97
C ALA A 89 17.25 1.52 -27.73
N LEU A 90 15.98 1.11 -27.71
CA LEU A 90 15.43 0.35 -26.59
C LEU A 90 15.95 -1.09 -26.58
N LYS A 91 16.11 -1.72 -27.75
CA LYS A 91 16.74 -3.03 -27.85
C LYS A 91 18.13 -3.00 -27.21
N LEU A 92 18.94 -2.00 -27.55
CA LEU A 92 20.27 -1.81 -26.98
C LEU A 92 20.23 -1.60 -25.44
N TYR A 93 19.30 -0.80 -24.93
CA TYR A 93 19.11 -0.60 -23.48
C TYR A 93 18.79 -1.91 -22.75
N TYR A 94 17.83 -2.68 -23.27
CA TYR A 94 17.42 -3.97 -22.70
C TYR A 94 18.44 -5.10 -22.95
N SER A 95 19.43 -4.88 -23.83
CA SER A 95 20.62 -5.72 -24.03
C SER A 95 21.82 -5.28 -23.17
N PHE A 96 21.63 -4.44 -22.14
CA PHE A 96 22.71 -3.91 -21.31
C PHE A 96 23.79 -3.17 -22.11
N PHE A 97 23.38 -2.45 -23.17
CA PHE A 97 24.27 -1.72 -24.07
C PHE A 97 25.32 -2.61 -24.77
N THR A 98 25.04 -3.92 -24.88
CA THR A 98 25.90 -4.90 -25.53
C THR A 98 25.25 -5.38 -26.83
N GLU A 99 26.01 -5.37 -27.92
CA GLU A 99 25.62 -6.02 -29.18
C GLU A 99 26.09 -7.47 -29.15
N PHE A 100 25.22 -8.39 -29.54
CA PHE A 100 25.51 -9.83 -29.54
C PHE A 100 25.63 -10.32 -30.98
N ASP A 101 26.68 -11.07 -31.27
CA ASP A 101 26.91 -11.64 -32.62
C ASP A 101 25.94 -12.77 -32.96
N ASP A 102 25.37 -13.44 -31.94
CA ASP A 102 24.39 -14.52 -32.10
C ASP A 102 22.96 -13.94 -32.13
N GLU A 103 22.27 -14.11 -33.26
CA GLU A 103 20.89 -13.61 -33.48
C GLU A 103 19.89 -14.12 -32.44
N ALA A 104 20.06 -15.35 -31.94
CA ALA A 104 19.17 -15.90 -30.93
C ALA A 104 19.41 -15.23 -29.57
N VAL A 105 20.67 -14.99 -29.21
CA VAL A 105 21.05 -14.29 -27.96
C VAL A 105 20.58 -12.83 -28.00
N GLU A 106 20.76 -12.17 -29.14
CA GLU A 106 20.34 -10.79 -29.38
C GLU A 106 18.82 -10.59 -29.23
N PHE A 107 18.02 -11.64 -29.47
CA PHE A 107 16.58 -11.62 -29.29
C PHE A 107 16.13 -12.04 -27.88
N VAL A 108 16.75 -13.08 -27.30
CA VAL A 108 16.32 -13.67 -26.02
C VAL A 108 16.65 -12.75 -24.83
N ILE A 109 17.84 -12.16 -24.79
CA ILE A 109 18.28 -11.34 -23.64
C ILE A 109 17.34 -10.14 -23.40
N PRO A 110 16.97 -9.35 -24.42
CA PRO A 110 16.07 -8.22 -24.21
C PRO A 110 14.68 -8.64 -23.72
N ILE A 111 14.15 -9.75 -24.23
CA ILE A 111 12.86 -10.29 -23.81
C ILE A 111 12.90 -10.69 -22.33
N CYS A 112 13.93 -11.44 -21.92
CA CYS A 112 14.11 -11.80 -20.52
C CYS A 112 14.24 -10.56 -19.63
N THR A 113 15.03 -9.58 -20.06
CA THR A 113 15.25 -8.34 -19.30
C THR A 113 13.96 -7.54 -19.14
N VAL A 114 13.14 -7.39 -20.18
CA VAL A 114 11.81 -6.76 -20.08
C VAL A 114 10.93 -7.47 -19.04
N GLN A 115 10.89 -8.81 -19.05
CA GLN A 115 10.10 -9.56 -18.06
C GLN A 115 10.61 -9.34 -16.63
N PHE A 116 11.93 -9.33 -16.42
CA PHE A 116 12.51 -9.04 -15.10
C PHE A 116 12.20 -7.61 -14.64
N VAL A 117 12.33 -6.63 -15.53
CA VAL A 117 12.03 -5.23 -15.23
C VAL A 117 10.56 -5.09 -14.83
N PHE A 118 9.63 -5.67 -15.58
CA PHE A 118 8.21 -5.60 -15.26
C PHE A 118 7.85 -6.31 -13.95
N ALA A 119 8.44 -7.49 -13.72
CA ALA A 119 8.25 -8.23 -12.48
C ALA A 119 8.76 -7.43 -11.26
N TYR A 120 9.93 -6.82 -11.38
CA TYR A 120 10.60 -6.14 -10.29
C TYR A 120 10.03 -4.73 -10.03
N GLN A 121 9.74 -3.97 -11.09
CA GLN A 121 9.28 -2.58 -10.98
C GLN A 121 7.77 -2.43 -10.80
N TYR A 122 6.96 -3.37 -11.30
CA TYR A 122 5.50 -3.25 -11.25
C TYR A 122 4.85 -4.36 -10.45
N THR A 123 5.14 -5.63 -10.75
CA THR A 123 4.49 -6.76 -10.08
C THR A 123 4.81 -6.79 -8.59
N TYR A 124 6.09 -6.74 -8.24
CA TYR A 124 6.55 -6.84 -6.87
C TYR A 124 5.97 -5.76 -5.93
N PRO A 125 6.11 -4.44 -6.19
CA PRO A 125 5.52 -3.42 -5.30
C PRO A 125 3.99 -3.51 -5.24
N CYS A 126 3.32 -3.94 -6.31
CA CYS A 126 1.86 -4.09 -6.30
C CYS A 126 1.40 -5.25 -5.43
N ILE A 127 2.14 -6.37 -5.41
CA ILE A 127 1.87 -7.48 -4.48
C ILE A 127 2.07 -7.00 -3.03
N ILE A 128 3.12 -6.22 -2.77
CA ILE A 128 3.38 -5.66 -1.44
C ILE A 128 2.27 -4.71 -1.02
N ALA A 129 1.90 -3.77 -1.89
CA ALA A 129 0.79 -2.84 -1.66
C ALA A 129 -0.51 -3.59 -1.37
N ALA A 130 -0.83 -4.62 -2.17
CA ALA A 130 -1.99 -5.47 -1.95
C ALA A 130 -1.92 -6.18 -0.59
N THR A 131 -0.77 -6.71 -0.20
CA THR A 131 -0.57 -7.41 1.08
C THR A 131 -0.76 -6.46 2.26
N CYS A 132 -0.15 -5.28 2.25
CA CYS A 132 -0.37 -4.24 3.25
C CYS A 132 -1.84 -3.81 3.30
N GLY A 133 -2.47 -3.61 2.13
CA GLY A 133 -3.88 -3.27 2.02
C GLY A 133 -4.79 -4.33 2.64
N VAL A 134 -4.52 -5.61 2.40
CA VAL A 134 -5.26 -6.75 2.99
C VAL A 134 -5.10 -6.76 4.51
N LEU A 135 -3.87 -6.60 5.03
CA LEU A 135 -3.63 -6.56 6.47
C LEU A 135 -4.43 -5.44 7.16
N TYR A 136 -4.43 -4.23 6.57
CA TYR A 136 -5.20 -3.12 7.09
C TYR A 136 -6.71 -3.33 6.95
N TYR A 137 -7.16 -3.87 5.82
CA TYR A 137 -8.57 -4.15 5.57
C TYR A 137 -9.12 -5.18 6.58
N GLU A 138 -8.43 -6.29 6.77
CA GLU A 138 -8.81 -7.33 7.72
C GLU A 138 -8.88 -6.79 9.16
N PHE A 139 -7.89 -6.00 9.58
CA PHE A 139 -7.96 -5.34 10.89
C PHE A 139 -9.16 -4.40 11.01
N SER A 140 -9.45 -3.62 9.97
CA SER A 140 -10.61 -2.72 9.95
C SER A 140 -11.95 -3.48 10.05
N GLU A 141 -12.05 -4.68 9.46
CA GLU A 141 -13.20 -5.58 9.59
C GLU A 141 -13.34 -6.12 11.01
N ILE A 142 -12.23 -6.53 11.63
CA ILE A 142 -12.20 -6.96 13.03
C ILE A 142 -12.69 -5.82 13.94
N LEU A 143 -12.18 -4.60 13.76
CA LEU A 143 -12.64 -3.43 14.50
C LEU A 143 -14.13 -3.15 14.27
N LEU A 144 -14.61 -3.27 13.03
CA LEU A 144 -16.02 -3.04 12.72
C LEU A 144 -16.93 -4.05 13.41
N ARG A 145 -16.49 -5.31 13.52
CA ARG A 145 -17.21 -6.34 14.28
C ARG A 145 -17.20 -6.05 15.77
N PHE A 146 -16.06 -5.64 16.31
CA PHE A 146 -15.97 -5.20 17.69
C PHE A 146 -16.94 -4.03 17.97
N HIS A 147 -17.00 -3.03 17.09
CA HIS A 147 -17.95 -1.93 17.18
C HIS A 147 -19.42 -2.42 17.18
N LYS A 148 -19.78 -3.41 16.35
CA LYS A 148 -21.12 -4.00 16.37
C LYS A 148 -21.43 -4.69 17.70
N ASN A 149 -20.49 -5.46 18.23
CA ASN A 149 -20.65 -6.12 19.53
C ASN A 149 -20.74 -5.12 20.68
N LEU A 150 -20.00 -4.00 20.58
CA LEU A 150 -20.08 -2.91 21.53
C LEU A 150 -21.48 -2.30 21.54
N ASN A 151 -22.13 -2.14 20.39
CA ASN A 151 -23.47 -1.53 20.32
C ASN A 151 -24.62 -2.50 20.72
N ASP A 152 -24.32 -3.76 21.07
CA ASP A 152 -25.33 -4.68 21.57
C ASP A 152 -25.78 -4.26 23.00
N PRO A 153 -27.07 -3.94 23.23
CA PRO A 153 -27.56 -3.52 24.54
C PRO A 153 -27.28 -4.52 25.66
N SER A 154 -27.18 -5.81 25.33
CA SER A 154 -26.94 -6.89 26.28
C SER A 154 -25.50 -6.93 26.79
N THR A 155 -24.56 -6.26 26.11
CA THR A 155 -23.13 -6.22 26.44
C THR A 155 -22.88 -5.54 27.77
N PHE A 156 -23.64 -4.48 28.08
CA PHE A 156 -23.42 -3.66 29.28
C PHE A 156 -24.31 -4.01 30.46
N SER A 157 -25.21 -4.98 30.28
CA SER A 157 -26.07 -5.47 31.37
C SER A 157 -25.36 -6.46 32.30
N ASP A 158 -24.21 -7.00 31.88
CA ASP A 158 -23.46 -8.03 32.62
C ASP A 158 -21.98 -7.62 32.75
N ARG A 159 -21.48 -7.62 33.99
CA ARG A 159 -20.08 -7.32 34.32
C ARG A 159 -19.10 -8.23 33.57
N ASN A 160 -19.43 -9.51 33.42
CA ASN A 160 -18.54 -10.47 32.76
C ASN A 160 -18.41 -10.15 31.27
N LYS A 161 -19.48 -9.65 30.64
CA LYS A 161 -19.47 -9.22 29.24
C LYS A 161 -18.64 -7.96 29.04
N ILE A 162 -18.79 -6.95 29.90
CA ILE A 162 -17.97 -5.73 29.84
C ILE A 162 -16.48 -6.06 30.01
N LEU A 163 -16.15 -6.93 30.96
CA LEU A 163 -14.78 -7.38 31.16
C LEU A 163 -14.23 -8.10 29.93
N SER A 164 -15.03 -8.96 29.29
CA SER A 164 -14.67 -9.63 28.03
C SER A 164 -14.41 -8.61 26.91
N VAL A 165 -15.31 -7.64 26.73
CA VAL A 165 -15.16 -6.57 25.73
C VAL A 165 -13.90 -5.72 25.99
N SER A 166 -13.61 -5.40 27.25
CA SER A 166 -12.40 -4.68 27.64
C SER A 166 -11.13 -5.46 27.30
N LYS A 167 -11.11 -6.79 27.53
CA LYS A 167 -10.00 -7.67 27.14
C LYS A 167 -9.81 -7.70 25.62
N ILE A 168 -10.89 -7.82 24.86
CA ILE A 168 -10.83 -7.80 23.39
C ILE A 168 -10.30 -6.43 22.91
N HIS A 169 -10.76 -5.33 23.49
CA HIS A 169 -10.26 -3.99 23.16
C HIS A 169 -8.77 -3.83 23.45
N ALA A 170 -8.29 -4.35 24.59
CA ALA A 170 -6.86 -4.33 24.91
C ALA A 170 -6.04 -5.11 23.86
N LEU A 171 -6.53 -6.26 23.42
CA LEU A 171 -5.88 -7.06 22.37
C LEU A 171 -5.90 -6.35 21.01
N LEU A 172 -7.01 -5.71 20.64
CA LEU A 172 -7.11 -4.91 19.41
C LEU A 172 -6.13 -3.73 19.43
N PHE A 173 -5.97 -3.09 20.58
CA PHE A 173 -5.02 -1.99 20.75
C PHE A 173 -3.56 -2.44 20.57
N GLU A 174 -3.20 -3.60 21.12
CA GLU A 174 -1.87 -4.21 20.96
C GLU A 174 -1.61 -4.57 19.49
N VAL A 175 -2.53 -5.29 18.87
CA VAL A 175 -2.44 -5.69 17.45
C VAL A 175 -2.33 -4.47 16.53
N ALA A 176 -3.00 -3.36 16.83
CA ALA A 176 -2.83 -2.14 16.03
C ALA A 176 -1.41 -1.56 16.09
N HIS A 177 -0.75 -1.62 17.24
CA HIS A 177 0.64 -1.21 17.37
C HIS A 177 1.56 -2.13 16.59
N GLU A 178 1.35 -3.45 16.70
CA GLU A 178 2.11 -4.43 15.93
C GLU A 178 1.94 -4.24 14.41
N ILE A 179 0.70 -4.03 13.94
CA ILE A 179 0.41 -3.73 12.53
C ILE A 179 1.18 -2.49 12.08
N ARG A 180 1.11 -1.39 12.85
CA ARG A 180 1.86 -0.18 12.53
C ARG A 180 3.35 -0.50 12.44
N ASP A 181 3.91 -1.12 13.46
CA ASP A 181 5.35 -1.37 13.54
C ASP A 181 5.86 -2.31 12.44
N ALA A 182 5.05 -3.29 12.05
CA ALA A 182 5.37 -4.23 10.96
C ALA A 182 5.28 -3.57 9.58
N THR A 183 4.27 -2.72 9.36
CA THR A 183 3.98 -2.16 8.02
C THR A 183 4.62 -0.81 7.76
N SER A 184 4.97 -0.04 8.80
CA SER A 184 5.37 1.37 8.65
C SER A 184 6.60 1.58 7.75
N MET A 185 7.64 0.74 7.91
CA MET A 185 8.85 0.77 7.08
C MET A 185 8.58 0.29 5.65
N ILE A 186 7.74 -0.74 5.50
CA ILE A 186 7.37 -1.30 4.19
C ILE A 186 6.60 -0.24 3.39
N CYS A 187 5.59 0.38 3.99
CA CYS A 187 4.82 1.46 3.37
C CYS A 187 5.69 2.67 3.02
N PHE A 188 6.68 3.01 3.85
CA PHE A 188 7.62 4.08 3.53
C PHE A 188 8.42 3.80 2.25
N PHE A 189 9.09 2.66 2.16
CA PHE A 189 9.84 2.33 0.95
C PHE A 189 8.94 2.13 -0.27
N LEU A 190 7.73 1.62 -0.08
CA LEU A 190 6.75 1.48 -1.14
C LEU A 190 6.37 2.84 -1.72
N LEU A 191 6.04 3.80 -0.85
CA LEU A 191 5.69 5.16 -1.27
C LEU A 191 6.88 5.87 -1.91
N CYS A 192 8.08 5.77 -1.35
CA CYS A 192 9.28 6.33 -1.96
C CYS A 192 9.50 5.76 -3.37
N PHE A 193 9.48 4.43 -3.50
CA PHE A 193 9.68 3.77 -4.78
C PHE A 193 8.67 4.24 -5.84
N GLN A 194 7.40 4.19 -5.47
CA GLN A 194 6.30 4.50 -6.35
C GLN A 194 6.28 5.98 -6.75
N THR A 195 6.53 6.89 -5.81
CA THR A 195 6.63 8.32 -6.08
C THR A 195 7.85 8.65 -6.93
N THR A 196 9.01 8.01 -6.69
CA THR A 196 10.19 8.19 -7.53
C THR A 196 9.94 7.70 -8.96
N ILE A 197 9.31 6.53 -9.15
CA ILE A 197 8.98 6.05 -10.50
C ILE A 197 8.01 7.02 -11.19
N MET A 198 6.93 7.44 -10.52
CA MET A 198 5.99 8.39 -11.11
C MET A 198 6.69 9.69 -11.52
N TYR A 199 7.58 10.21 -10.66
CA TYR A 199 8.36 11.41 -10.97
C TYR A 199 9.28 11.20 -12.18
N CYS A 200 10.02 10.10 -12.24
CA CYS A 200 10.92 9.79 -13.36
C CYS A 200 10.14 9.60 -14.67
N SER A 201 9.02 8.87 -14.65
CA SER A 201 8.18 8.67 -15.83
C SER A 201 7.55 9.98 -16.30
N LEU A 202 7.13 10.85 -15.38
CA LEU A 202 6.55 12.14 -15.73
C LEU A 202 7.62 13.09 -16.29
N ALA A 203 8.83 13.10 -15.71
CA ALA A 203 9.97 13.84 -16.25
C ALA A 203 10.34 13.35 -17.66
N MET A 204 10.42 12.03 -17.89
CA MET A 204 10.63 11.46 -19.23
C MET A 204 9.55 11.90 -20.21
N PHE A 205 8.28 11.85 -19.79
CA PHE A 205 7.17 12.25 -20.65
C PHE A 205 7.23 13.72 -21.06
N ILE A 206 7.70 14.60 -20.15
CA ILE A 206 7.88 16.03 -20.39
C ILE A 206 9.07 16.31 -21.32
N LEU A 207 10.19 15.61 -21.07
CA LEU A 207 11.46 15.81 -21.79
C LEU A 207 11.44 15.27 -23.23
N MET A 208 10.64 14.24 -23.51
CA MET A 208 10.58 13.63 -24.83
C MET A 208 9.65 14.39 -25.79
N LYS A 209 10.10 14.61 -27.03
CA LYS A 209 9.23 15.20 -28.07
C LYS A 209 8.19 14.17 -28.49
N LYS A 210 7.00 14.64 -28.91
CA LYS A 210 5.84 13.79 -29.28
C LYS A 210 6.15 12.69 -30.32
N GLU A 211 7.17 12.89 -31.15
CA GLU A 211 7.57 11.96 -32.23
C GLU A 211 8.49 10.83 -31.75
N ASP A 212 8.98 10.88 -30.50
CA ASP A 212 10.03 9.97 -30.00
C ASP A 212 9.51 8.79 -29.17
N PHE A 213 8.20 8.68 -28.91
CA PHE A 213 7.67 7.64 -28.04
C PHE A 213 7.57 6.28 -28.75
N ALA A 214 8.41 5.34 -28.33
CA ALA A 214 8.29 3.95 -28.73
C ALA A 214 7.17 3.23 -27.95
N ILE A 215 6.56 2.22 -28.57
CA ILE A 215 5.42 1.47 -27.98
C ILE A 215 5.73 0.93 -26.56
N PRO A 216 6.90 0.34 -26.27
CA PRO A 216 7.22 -0.13 -24.91
C PRO A 216 7.17 0.99 -23.85
N GLN A 217 7.62 2.19 -24.18
CA GLN A 217 7.60 3.34 -23.27
C GLN A 217 6.17 3.83 -23.00
N VAL A 218 5.30 3.79 -24.01
CA VAL A 218 3.88 4.11 -23.84
C VAL A 218 3.22 3.10 -22.90
N ILE A 219 3.52 1.80 -23.07
CA ILE A 219 3.00 0.73 -22.21
C ILE A 219 3.46 0.94 -20.75
N GLU A 220 4.75 1.18 -20.53
CA GLU A 220 5.31 1.45 -19.20
C GLU A 220 4.67 2.69 -18.56
N SER A 221 4.54 3.78 -19.32
CA SER A 221 3.91 5.02 -18.83
C SER A 221 2.45 4.81 -18.46
N CYS A 222 1.71 4.04 -19.25
CA CYS A 222 0.33 3.66 -18.92
C CYS A 222 0.24 2.87 -17.62
N LEU A 223 1.14 1.91 -17.38
CA LEU A 223 1.19 1.18 -16.11
C LEU A 223 1.52 2.11 -14.95
N VAL A 224 2.49 3.00 -15.10
CA VAL A 224 2.87 3.96 -14.06
C VAL A 224 1.71 4.89 -13.68
N VAL A 225 1.01 5.46 -14.66
CA VAL A 225 -0.07 6.43 -14.41
C VAL A 225 -1.33 5.75 -13.85
N THR A 226 -1.54 4.46 -14.11
CA THR A 226 -2.74 3.75 -13.64
C THR A 226 -2.49 2.96 -12.36
N LEU A 227 -1.51 2.06 -12.41
CA LEU A 227 -1.32 1.03 -11.39
C LEU A 227 -0.69 1.60 -10.12
N ILE A 228 0.30 2.50 -10.27
CA ILE A 228 0.96 3.10 -9.11
C ILE A 228 -0.05 3.92 -8.29
N PRO A 229 -0.79 4.90 -8.86
CA PRO A 229 -1.79 5.62 -8.10
C PRO A 229 -2.85 4.72 -7.48
N ALA A 230 -3.36 3.72 -8.22
CA ALA A 230 -4.33 2.77 -7.70
C ALA A 230 -3.82 2.02 -6.46
N SER A 231 -2.55 1.59 -6.47
CA SER A 231 -1.95 0.87 -5.35
C SER A 231 -1.76 1.76 -4.11
N ILE A 232 -1.30 3.00 -4.27
CA ILE A 232 -1.16 3.99 -3.17
C ILE A 232 -2.53 4.29 -2.58
N ILE A 233 -3.50 4.63 -3.44
CA ILE A 233 -4.88 4.92 -3.01
C ILE A 233 -5.47 3.73 -2.26
N GLY A 234 -5.27 2.50 -2.76
CA GLY A 234 -5.76 1.28 -2.12
C GLY A 234 -5.21 1.08 -0.71
N VAL A 235 -3.89 1.19 -0.54
CA VAL A 235 -3.24 1.06 0.79
C VAL A 235 -3.74 2.13 1.75
N VAL A 236 -3.76 3.38 1.30
CA VAL A 236 -4.18 4.53 2.13
C VAL A 236 -5.67 4.46 2.47
N TYR A 237 -6.51 4.04 1.54
CA TYR A 237 -7.92 3.82 1.80
C TYR A 237 -8.13 2.76 2.88
N CYS A 238 -7.41 1.62 2.80
CA CYS A 238 -7.49 0.56 3.80
C CYS A 238 -6.95 1.03 5.16
N ALA A 239 -5.84 1.77 5.19
CA ALA A 239 -5.27 2.34 6.41
C ALA A 239 -6.22 3.34 7.07
N SER A 240 -6.75 4.31 6.31
CA SER A 240 -7.68 5.33 6.83
C SER A 240 -9.01 4.75 7.30
N ARG A 241 -9.44 3.61 6.74
CA ARG A 241 -10.61 2.88 7.21
C ARG A 241 -10.47 2.46 8.68
N ILE A 242 -9.27 2.10 9.14
CA ILE A 242 -8.99 1.77 10.54
C ILE A 242 -9.31 2.97 11.43
N SER A 243 -8.74 4.14 11.13
CA SER A 243 -8.97 5.38 11.87
C SER A 243 -10.47 5.74 11.91
N ASN A 244 -11.16 5.64 10.77
CA ASN A 244 -12.60 5.92 10.67
C ASN A 244 -13.47 4.97 11.50
N VAL A 245 -13.17 3.67 11.50
CA VAL A 245 -13.91 2.69 12.31
C VAL A 245 -13.63 2.91 13.80
N TYR A 246 -12.38 3.24 14.14
CA TYR A 246 -12.01 3.51 15.52
C TYR A 246 -12.70 4.75 16.11
N GLN A 247 -12.81 5.83 15.35
CA GLN A 247 -13.60 7.00 15.78
C GLN A 247 -15.06 6.63 16.11
N LYS A 248 -15.65 5.68 15.38
CA LYS A 248 -17.00 5.17 15.70
C LYS A 248 -17.01 4.39 17.01
N ILE A 249 -15.97 3.59 17.28
CA ILE A 249 -15.79 2.89 18.56
C ILE A 249 -15.70 3.90 19.70
N GLU A 250 -14.87 4.93 19.58
CA GLU A 250 -14.73 5.97 20.61
C GLU A 250 -16.06 6.68 20.88
N MET A 251 -16.80 7.03 19.83
CA MET A 251 -18.14 7.62 19.97
C MET A 251 -19.11 6.67 20.68
N SER A 252 -19.14 5.38 20.29
CA SER A 252 -19.99 4.37 20.94
C SER A 252 -19.62 4.15 22.40
N LEU A 253 -18.34 4.15 22.75
CA LEU A 253 -17.87 4.06 24.13
C LEU A 253 -18.34 5.26 24.95
N LEU A 254 -18.20 6.48 24.41
CA LEU A 254 -18.64 7.71 25.06
C LEU A 254 -20.15 7.73 25.30
N LEU A 255 -20.96 7.44 24.27
CA LEU A 255 -22.41 7.36 24.39
C LEU A 255 -22.85 6.31 25.41
N THR A 256 -22.13 5.19 25.45
CA THR A 256 -22.42 4.13 26.42
C THR A 256 -22.09 4.55 27.84
N ARG A 257 -20.93 5.18 28.05
CA ARG A 257 -20.53 5.74 29.36
C ARG A 257 -21.57 6.72 29.87
N ASP A 258 -22.04 7.64 29.01
CA ASP A 258 -23.05 8.63 29.37
C ASP A 258 -24.39 7.97 29.77
N LYS A 259 -24.79 6.94 29.03
CA LYS A 259 -26.02 6.17 29.33
C LYS A 259 -25.91 5.43 30.66
N LEU A 260 -24.80 4.77 30.94
CA LEU A 260 -24.55 4.08 32.21
C LEU A 260 -24.50 5.05 33.39
N SER A 261 -23.85 6.20 33.21
CA SER A 261 -23.71 7.21 34.28
C SER A 261 -25.06 7.81 34.71
N ARG A 262 -26.07 7.78 33.83
CA ARG A 262 -27.44 8.24 34.12
C ARG A 262 -28.32 7.17 34.80
N GLN A 263 -27.88 5.91 34.88
CA GLN A 263 -28.66 4.84 35.52
C GLN A 263 -28.44 4.85 37.04
N PHE A 264 -29.54 4.78 37.81
CA PHE A 264 -29.54 4.85 39.28
C PHE A 264 -28.78 3.71 39.98
N ALA A 265 -28.61 2.56 39.31
CA ALA A 265 -27.90 1.38 39.82
C ALA A 265 -26.61 1.15 39.03
N CYS A 266 -25.76 2.17 38.93
CA CYS A 266 -24.57 2.10 38.10
C CYS A 266 -23.46 1.27 38.78
N ASN A 267 -22.92 0.29 38.06
CA ASN A 267 -21.75 -0.46 38.50
C ASN A 267 -20.48 0.38 38.22
N GLN A 268 -19.87 0.93 39.28
CA GLN A 268 -18.65 1.76 39.17
C GLN A 268 -17.49 1.05 38.47
N ASP A 269 -17.37 -0.28 38.64
CA ASP A 269 -16.32 -1.06 37.98
C ASP A 269 -16.49 -1.05 36.45
N SER A 270 -17.74 -1.07 35.96
CA SER A 270 -18.06 -1.01 34.54
C SER A 270 -17.70 0.34 33.92
N ILE A 271 -17.98 1.44 34.63
CA ILE A 271 -17.55 2.79 34.23
C ILE A 271 -16.01 2.86 34.18
N ARG A 272 -15.34 2.35 35.21
CA ARG A 272 -13.86 2.35 35.25
C ARG A 272 -13.25 1.58 34.07
N LEU A 273 -13.83 0.44 33.68
CA LEU A 273 -13.40 -0.30 32.50
C LEU A 273 -13.60 0.48 31.20
N LEU A 274 -14.74 1.17 31.05
CA LEU A 274 -15.00 2.05 29.91
C LEU A 274 -14.00 3.21 29.85
N ASP A 275 -13.72 3.84 30.99
CA ASP A 275 -12.75 4.94 31.09
C ASP A 275 -11.35 4.48 30.68
N LEU A 276 -10.94 3.27 31.10
CA LEU A 276 -9.68 2.66 30.68
C LEU A 276 -9.63 2.38 29.17
N MET A 277 -10.76 1.98 28.56
CA MET A 277 -10.83 1.78 27.11
C MET A 277 -10.72 3.11 26.37
N MET A 278 -11.43 4.14 26.81
CA MET A 278 -11.38 5.49 26.23
C MET A 278 -10.02 6.18 26.40
N ALA A 279 -9.27 5.85 27.45
CA ALA A 279 -7.94 6.41 27.68
C ALA A 279 -6.89 5.90 26.67
N LYS A 280 -7.12 4.74 26.06
CA LYS A 280 -6.24 4.17 25.04
C LYS A 280 -6.58 4.80 23.68
N LYS A 281 -5.58 5.22 22.91
CA LYS A 281 -5.75 5.74 21.55
C LYS A 281 -5.04 4.84 20.55
N LEU A 282 -5.73 4.43 19.50
CA LEU A 282 -5.09 3.67 18.44
C LEU A 282 -3.96 4.48 17.78
N PRO A 283 -2.86 3.82 17.40
CA PRO A 283 -1.78 4.48 16.73
C PRO A 283 -2.21 4.82 15.30
N ALA A 284 -1.86 6.02 14.84
CA ALA A 284 -2.05 6.42 13.46
C ALA A 284 -1.20 5.54 12.53
N MET A 285 -1.86 4.92 11.54
CA MET A 285 -1.17 4.12 10.52
C MET A 285 -0.32 5.06 9.67
N SER A 286 0.99 4.90 9.72
CA SER A 286 1.94 5.89 9.19
C SER A 286 3.08 5.24 8.42
N ALA A 287 3.64 5.98 7.46
CA ALA A 287 4.83 5.59 6.73
C ALA A 287 6.09 6.12 7.44
N PHE A 288 6.70 5.26 8.26
CA PHE A 288 7.89 5.54 9.08
C PHE A 288 7.86 6.86 9.86
N GLY A 289 6.68 7.24 10.37
CA GLY A 289 6.49 8.48 11.14
C GLY A 289 6.47 9.78 10.31
N LEU A 290 6.67 9.73 8.99
CA LEU A 290 6.67 10.92 8.12
C LEU A 290 5.28 11.47 7.83
N GLY A 291 4.25 10.64 7.95
CA GLY A 291 2.87 11.05 7.76
C GLY A 291 1.89 9.92 8.01
N GLU A 292 0.69 10.27 8.50
CA GLU A 292 -0.43 9.35 8.58
C GLU A 292 -0.96 9.06 7.17
N LEU A 293 -1.22 7.79 6.90
CA LEU A 293 -1.77 7.28 5.64
C LEU A 293 -3.24 7.68 5.53
N THR A 294 -3.48 8.95 5.18
CA THR A 294 -4.80 9.56 4.99
C THR A 294 -5.04 9.95 3.53
N PRO A 295 -6.30 10.10 3.09
CA PRO A 295 -6.60 10.62 1.76
C PRO A 295 -5.94 11.98 1.49
N ASN A 296 -5.84 12.84 2.51
CA ASN A 296 -5.17 14.13 2.39
C ASN A 296 -3.66 13.98 2.11
N PHE A 297 -3.01 12.97 2.71
CA PHE A 297 -1.61 12.66 2.40
C PHE A 297 -1.43 12.32 0.91
N VAL A 298 -2.33 11.50 0.34
CA VAL A 298 -2.29 11.12 -1.09
C VAL A 298 -2.54 12.32 -1.99
N LEU A 299 -3.53 13.15 -1.68
CA LEU A 299 -3.82 14.38 -2.42
C LEU A 299 -2.62 15.34 -2.41
N ASN A 300 -1.97 15.50 -1.25
CA ASN A 300 -0.77 16.34 -1.14
C ASN A 300 0.40 15.78 -1.96
N MET A 301 0.59 14.46 -1.94
CA MET A 301 1.65 13.80 -2.69
C MET A 301 1.43 13.92 -4.22
N PHE A 302 0.22 13.65 -4.72
CA PHE A 302 -0.10 13.83 -6.14
C PHE A 302 -0.11 15.31 -6.56
N GLY A 303 -0.61 16.19 -5.69
CA GLY A 303 -0.55 17.63 -5.90
C GLY A 303 0.88 18.12 -6.04
N SER A 304 1.78 17.67 -5.16
CA SER A 304 3.20 17.96 -5.23
C SER A 304 3.83 17.46 -6.53
N LEU A 305 3.58 16.21 -6.92
CA LEU A 305 4.04 15.66 -8.21
C LEU A 305 3.59 16.53 -9.38
N PHE A 306 2.31 16.88 -9.43
CA PHE A 306 1.76 17.72 -10.50
C PHE A 306 2.35 19.12 -10.51
N THR A 307 2.48 19.78 -9.36
CA THR A 307 3.09 21.10 -9.23
C THR A 307 4.54 21.11 -9.69
N TYR A 308 5.35 20.15 -9.25
CA TYR A 308 6.76 20.07 -9.66
C TYR A 308 6.89 19.79 -11.16
N SER A 309 6.05 18.94 -11.72
CA SER A 309 6.07 18.65 -13.15
C SER A 309 5.62 19.82 -14.01
N LEU A 310 4.62 20.59 -13.57
CA LEU A 310 4.25 21.86 -14.21
C LEU A 310 5.36 22.91 -14.11
N LEU A 311 6.08 22.96 -12.99
CA LEU A 311 7.20 23.87 -12.82
C LEU A 311 8.32 23.53 -13.80
N ILE A 312 8.69 22.25 -13.95
CA ILE A 312 9.68 21.79 -14.93
C ILE A 312 9.24 22.16 -16.35
N LEU A 313 7.98 21.90 -16.71
CA LEU A 313 7.41 22.29 -18.01
C LEU A 313 7.52 23.79 -18.30
N ASN A 314 7.32 24.63 -17.29
CA ASN A 314 7.44 26.08 -17.44
C ASN A 314 8.89 26.56 -17.51
N LEU A 315 9.84 25.88 -16.87
CA LEU A 315 11.26 26.22 -16.92
C LEU A 315 11.95 25.80 -18.23
N GLN A 316 11.34 24.89 -19.00
CA GLN A 316 11.83 24.47 -20.31
C GLN A 316 11.36 25.35 -21.48
N LYS A 317 10.44 26.29 -21.23
CA LYS A 317 10.03 27.32 -22.19
C LYS A 317 10.92 28.54 -22.06
#